data_AF-A0AAD5K977-F1
#
_entry.id   AF-A0AAD5K977-F1
#
_cell.length_a   1.000
_cell.length_b   1.000
_cell.length_c   1.000
_cell.angle_alpha   90.00
_cell.angle_beta   90.00
_cell.angle_gamma   90.00
#
_symmetry.space_group_name_H-M   'P 1'
#
loop_
_entity.id
_entity.type
_entity.pdbx_description
1 polymer ?
#
loop_
_entity_poly.entity_id
_entity_poly.type
_entity_poly.pdbx_seq_one_letter_code
_entity_poly.pdbx_strand_id
1 'polypeptide(L)'
;MVKSSTPIWVLLFSFMFGFEKPRVRLVAIIGLMVAGVILTVEGETKFDMIGFLLVLVAAIVSGLRWNLTQLLLQQDRLGMDNPIATLYHLSPIMFVTMMFLSLVFENPIDQFRESEHFDSIFHVLESFGLMAIGGFLALAMTLAELYLIKSTNTVTLSVAGISKEIVIITLSVIFFGDVLTPKNLLGLFVSILGIIWYNYYKLTKAKQVENAQYQMIPMHTSSKLED
;
A
#
# COMPACT_ATOMS: atom_id res chain seq x y z
N MET A 1 -15.76 -7.12 2.61
CA MET A 1 -14.57 -7.91 2.18
C MET A 1 -13.86 -7.52 0.88
N VAL A 2 -14.49 -6.73 0.02
CA VAL A 2 -13.97 -6.44 -1.32
C VAL A 2 -12.66 -5.63 -1.31
N LYS A 3 -12.39 -4.83 -0.27
CA LYS A 3 -11.19 -3.98 -0.19
C LYS A 3 -9.88 -4.79 -0.20
N SER A 4 -9.89 -5.99 0.36
CA SER A 4 -8.74 -6.90 0.35
C SER A 4 -8.35 -7.42 -1.05
N SER A 5 -9.17 -7.16 -2.07
CA SER A 5 -8.85 -7.43 -3.48
C SER A 5 -7.97 -6.36 -4.14
N THR A 6 -7.66 -5.25 -3.45
CA THR A 6 -6.79 -4.18 -3.95
C THR A 6 -5.46 -4.69 -4.56
N PRO A 7 -4.76 -5.69 -3.98
CA PRO A 7 -3.54 -6.25 -4.58
C PRO A 7 -3.74 -6.85 -5.98
N ILE A 8 -4.93 -7.39 -6.27
CA ILE A 8 -5.27 -7.91 -7.60
C ILE A 8 -5.31 -6.78 -8.61
N TRP A 9 -5.99 -5.68 -8.28
CA TRP A 9 -6.10 -4.50 -9.14
C TRP A 9 -4.75 -3.82 -9.32
N VAL A 10 -3.95 -3.72 -8.25
CA VAL A 10 -2.57 -3.26 -8.31
C VAL A 10 -1.75 -4.06 -9.33
N LEU A 11 -1.82 -5.40 -9.26
CA LEU A 11 -1.07 -6.28 -10.17
C LEU A 11 -1.56 -6.13 -11.61
N LEU A 12 -2.87 -6.06 -11.82
CA LEU A 12 -3.48 -5.91 -13.13
C LEU A 12 -3.04 -4.61 -13.81
N PHE A 13 -3.11 -3.47 -13.11
CA PHE A 13 -2.61 -2.20 -13.64
C PHE A 13 -1.09 -2.19 -13.84
N SER A 14 -0.35 -2.90 -12.99
CA SER A 14 1.11 -3.05 -13.15
C SER A 14 1.47 -3.79 -14.44
N PHE A 15 0.65 -4.78 -14.85
CA PHE A 15 0.79 -5.43 -16.15
C PHE A 15 0.35 -4.53 -17.31
N MET A 16 -0.77 -3.80 -17.17
CA MET A 16 -1.26 -2.89 -18.20
C MET A 16 -0.27 -1.77 -18.53
N PHE A 17 0.39 -1.19 -17.52
CA PHE A 17 1.41 -0.17 -17.72
C PHE A 17 2.80 -0.74 -18.03
N GLY A 18 2.95 -2.07 -18.07
CA GLY A 18 4.19 -2.74 -18.46
C GLY A 18 5.30 -2.71 -17.40
N PHE A 19 5.00 -2.36 -16.16
CA PHE A 19 5.98 -2.37 -15.06
C PHE A 19 6.41 -3.78 -14.66
N GLU A 20 5.53 -4.77 -14.80
CA GLU A 20 5.84 -6.18 -14.54
C GLU A 20 5.45 -7.06 -15.75
N LYS A 21 6.26 -8.08 -16.03
CA LYS A 21 5.92 -9.06 -17.07
C LYS A 21 4.94 -10.10 -16.49
N PRO A 22 3.85 -10.43 -17.20
CA PRO A 22 2.89 -11.41 -16.73
C PRO A 22 3.57 -12.78 -16.62
N ARG A 23 3.85 -13.19 -15.39
CA ARG A 23 4.41 -14.51 -15.06
C ARG A 23 3.42 -15.24 -14.18
N VAL A 24 3.05 -16.46 -14.58
CA VAL A 24 2.09 -17.32 -13.85
C VAL A 24 2.48 -17.47 -12.38
N ARG A 25 3.79 -17.55 -12.09
CA ARG A 25 4.30 -17.62 -10.72
C ARG A 25 3.94 -16.40 -9.87
N LEU A 26 4.04 -15.19 -10.41
CA LEU A 26 3.71 -13.95 -9.69
C LEU A 26 2.20 -13.86 -9.42
N VAL A 27 1.39 -14.22 -10.42
CA VAL A 27 -0.07 -14.26 -10.29
C VAL A 27 -0.50 -15.27 -9.22
N ALA A 28 0.11 -16.46 -9.19
CA ALA A 28 -0.17 -17.48 -8.18
C ALA A 28 0.18 -17.01 -6.75
N ILE A 29 1.33 -16.33 -6.58
CA ILE A 29 1.76 -15.79 -5.29
C ILE A 29 0.77 -14.73 -4.78
N ILE A 30 0.37 -13.78 -5.64
CA ILE A 30 -0.57 -12.72 -5.28
C ILE A 30 -1.96 -13.31 -5.00
N GLY A 31 -2.41 -14.27 -5.82
CA GLY A 31 -3.66 -15.00 -5.61
C GLY A 31 -3.69 -15.74 -4.28
N LEU A 32 -2.58 -16.37 -3.88
CA LEU A 32 -2.44 -17.04 -2.58
C LEU A 32 -2.57 -16.04 -1.42
N MET A 33 -1.91 -14.89 -1.50
CA MET A 33 -2.03 -13.85 -0.46
C MET A 33 -3.46 -13.32 -0.34
N VAL A 34 -4.12 -13.04 -1.47
CA VAL A 34 -5.51 -12.55 -1.45
C VAL A 34 -6.46 -13.61 -0.90
N ALA A 35 -6.28 -14.88 -1.27
CA ALA A 35 -7.05 -15.98 -0.70
C ALA A 35 -6.86 -16.08 0.83
N GLY A 36 -5.62 -15.94 1.33
CA GLY A 36 -5.33 -15.89 2.75
C GLY A 36 -6.08 -14.77 3.47
N VAL A 37 -6.06 -13.55 2.93
CA VAL A 37 -6.78 -12.41 3.52
C VAL A 37 -8.29 -12.61 3.48
N ILE A 38 -8.85 -13.16 2.40
CA ILE A 38 -10.29 -13.48 2.32
C ILE A 38 -10.68 -14.49 3.41
N LEU A 39 -9.85 -15.50 3.65
CA LEU A 39 -10.08 -16.49 4.71
C LEU A 39 -9.98 -15.91 6.12
N THR A 40 -9.23 -14.80 6.32
CA THR A 40 -9.16 -14.13 7.62
C THR A 40 -10.43 -13.40 8.01
N VAL A 41 -11.39 -13.28 7.10
CA VAL A 41 -12.58 -12.50 7.35
C VAL A 41 -13.83 -13.28 7.01
N GLU A 42 -14.47 -13.78 8.05
CA GLU A 42 -15.73 -14.50 7.95
C GLU A 42 -16.91 -13.61 8.36
N GLY A 43 -18.00 -13.68 7.58
CA GLY A 43 -19.36 -13.33 8.01
C GLY A 43 -19.77 -11.86 7.87
N GLU A 44 -20.19 -11.43 6.68
CA GLU A 44 -21.08 -10.26 6.60
C GLU A 44 -22.53 -10.72 6.80
N THR A 45 -23.11 -10.40 7.95
CA THR A 45 -24.52 -10.72 8.29
C THR A 45 -25.52 -9.77 7.64
N LYS A 46 -25.07 -8.73 6.92
CA LYS A 46 -25.91 -7.78 6.16
C LYS A 46 -25.22 -7.36 4.86
N PHE A 47 -25.45 -8.11 3.79
CA PHE A 47 -24.94 -7.76 2.47
C PHE A 47 -25.71 -6.56 1.90
N ASP A 48 -25.00 -5.45 1.67
CA ASP A 48 -25.52 -4.27 0.98
C ASP A 48 -24.85 -4.14 -0.39
N MET A 49 -25.65 -4.15 -1.46
CA MET A 49 -25.16 -4.10 -2.83
C MET A 49 -24.49 -2.77 -3.18
N ILE A 50 -25.01 -1.65 -2.66
CA ILE A 50 -24.47 -0.31 -2.95
C ILE A 50 -23.11 -0.17 -2.26
N GLY A 51 -23.02 -0.56 -0.99
CA GLY A 51 -21.76 -0.60 -0.25
C GLY A 51 -20.73 -1.50 -0.92
N PHE A 52 -21.16 -2.68 -1.40
CA PHE A 52 -20.30 -3.59 -2.17
C PHE A 52 -19.72 -2.91 -3.42
N LEU A 53 -20.56 -2.26 -4.23
CA LEU A 53 -20.13 -1.60 -5.47
C LEU A 53 -19.17 -0.44 -5.18
N LEU A 54 -19.47 0.38 -4.17
CA LEU A 54 -18.61 1.50 -3.75
C LEU A 54 -17.22 1.01 -3.34
N VAL A 55 -17.13 -0.07 -2.55
CA VAL A 55 -15.85 -0.64 -2.12
C VAL A 55 -15.10 -1.27 -3.31
N LEU A 56 -15.82 -1.87 -4.26
CA LEU A 56 -15.21 -2.41 -5.48
C LEU A 56 -14.56 -1.31 -6.33
N VAL A 57 -15.29 -0.23 -6.59
CA VAL A 57 -14.76 0.93 -7.34
C VAL A 57 -13.58 1.55 -6.58
N ALA A 58 -13.69 1.69 -5.25
CA ALA A 58 -12.60 2.19 -4.42
C ALA A 58 -11.34 1.33 -4.51
N ALA A 59 -11.47 0.00 -4.56
CA ALA A 59 -10.33 -0.93 -4.72
C ALA A 59 -9.66 -0.78 -6.10
N ILE A 60 -10.45 -0.66 -7.17
CA ILE A 60 -9.95 -0.44 -8.54
C ILE A 60 -9.19 0.88 -8.61
N VAL A 61 -9.80 1.98 -8.17
CA VAL A 61 -9.19 3.32 -8.20
C VAL A 61 -7.95 3.38 -7.30
N SER A 62 -7.94 2.68 -6.17
CA SER A 62 -6.75 2.59 -5.30
C SER A 62 -5.59 1.88 -5.99
N GLY A 63 -5.87 0.79 -6.72
CA GLY A 63 -4.86 0.10 -7.52
C GLY A 63 -4.31 0.96 -8.65
N LEU A 64 -5.19 1.71 -9.33
CA LEU A 64 -4.80 2.66 -10.36
C LEU A 64 -3.94 3.79 -9.80
N ARG A 65 -4.36 4.42 -8.69
CA ARG A 65 -3.65 5.51 -8.02
C ARG A 65 -2.20 5.14 -7.77
N TRP A 66 -1.94 4.00 -7.14
CA TRP A 66 -0.58 3.63 -6.82
C TRP A 66 0.28 3.32 -8.04
N ASN A 67 -0.30 2.77 -9.10
CA ASN A 67 0.41 2.54 -10.35
C ASN A 67 0.71 3.86 -11.09
N LEU A 68 -0.19 4.84 -11.05
CA LEU A 68 0.06 6.20 -11.55
C LEU A 68 1.14 6.91 -10.72
N THR A 69 1.12 6.76 -9.39
CA THR A 69 2.18 7.26 -8.52
C THR A 69 3.53 6.63 -8.86
N GLN A 70 3.58 5.33 -9.14
CA GLN A 70 4.80 4.68 -9.61
C GLN A 70 5.28 5.25 -10.94
N LEU A 71 4.37 5.44 -11.91
CA LEU A 71 4.69 6.08 -13.19
C LEU A 71 5.31 7.47 -12.97
N LEU A 72 4.69 8.26 -12.10
CA LEU A 72 5.12 9.62 -11.78
C LEU A 72 6.53 9.66 -11.15
N LEU A 73 6.83 8.72 -10.25
CA LEU A 73 8.11 8.67 -9.51
C LEU A 73 9.25 8.03 -10.29
N GLN A 74 8.98 7.14 -11.24
CA GLN A 74 9.99 6.36 -11.97
C GLN A 74 10.27 6.88 -13.38
N GLN A 75 9.55 7.91 -13.82
CA GLN A 75 9.73 8.49 -15.14
C GLN A 75 10.57 9.78 -15.04
N ASP A 76 11.89 9.64 -15.24
CA ASP A 76 12.90 10.73 -15.15
C ASP A 76 12.53 11.99 -15.95
N ARG A 77 11.74 11.84 -17.03
CA ARG A 77 11.26 12.95 -17.86
C ARG A 77 10.32 13.93 -17.14
N LEU A 78 9.73 13.52 -16.03
CA LEU A 78 8.78 14.34 -15.27
C LEU A 78 9.47 15.19 -14.18
N GLY A 79 10.78 15.00 -13.94
CA GLY A 79 11.55 15.77 -12.95
C GLY A 79 11.09 15.57 -11.50
N MET A 80 10.26 14.56 -11.24
CA MET A 80 9.64 14.25 -9.94
C MET A 80 10.30 13.05 -9.24
N ASP A 81 11.60 12.84 -9.47
CA ASP A 81 12.34 11.73 -8.86
C ASP A 81 12.39 11.83 -7.33
N ASN A 82 12.11 13.01 -6.76
CA ASN A 82 12.07 13.18 -5.32
C ASN A 82 10.67 12.88 -4.75
N PRO A 83 10.50 11.86 -3.88
CA PRO A 83 9.25 11.55 -3.20
C PRO A 83 8.66 12.74 -2.44
N ILE A 84 9.52 13.59 -1.87
CA ILE A 84 9.10 14.79 -1.12
C ILE A 84 8.50 15.83 -2.07
N ALA A 85 9.10 16.03 -3.24
CA ALA A 85 8.57 16.96 -4.25
C ALA A 85 7.23 16.46 -4.80
N THR A 86 7.11 15.16 -5.05
CA THR A 86 5.83 14.55 -5.42
C THR A 86 4.77 14.80 -4.34
N LEU A 87 5.09 14.56 -3.07
CA LEU A 87 4.16 14.79 -1.97
C LEU A 87 3.77 16.26 -1.84
N TYR A 88 4.71 17.19 -2.03
CA TYR A 88 4.47 18.63 -2.01
C TYR A 88 3.43 19.05 -3.06
N HIS A 89 3.47 18.47 -4.26
CA HIS A 89 2.48 18.75 -5.30
C HIS A 89 1.15 18.03 -5.12
N LEU A 90 1.14 16.81 -4.58
CA LEU A 90 -0.08 16.03 -4.38
C LEU A 90 -0.88 16.49 -3.16
N SER A 91 -0.23 16.87 -2.06
CA SER A 91 -0.90 17.15 -0.78
C SER A 91 -1.93 18.27 -0.83
N PRO A 92 -1.67 19.42 -1.49
CA PRO A 92 -2.66 20.50 -1.59
C PRO A 92 -3.92 20.07 -2.34
N ILE A 93 -3.77 19.28 -3.41
CA ILE A 93 -4.90 18.78 -4.20
C ILE A 93 -5.71 17.78 -3.38
N MET A 94 -5.05 16.87 -2.65
CA MET A 94 -5.72 15.95 -1.73
C MET A 94 -6.47 16.69 -0.62
N PHE A 95 -5.88 17.76 -0.07
CA PHE A 95 -6.52 18.59 0.95
C PHE A 95 -7.78 19.28 0.40
N VAL A 96 -7.69 19.98 -0.74
CA VAL A 96 -8.83 20.71 -1.33
C VAL A 96 -9.96 19.75 -1.67
N THR A 97 -9.64 18.59 -2.26
CA THR A 97 -10.66 17.59 -2.62
C THR A 97 -11.33 16.96 -1.39
N MET A 98 -10.57 16.62 -0.35
CA MET A 98 -11.17 16.11 0.89
C MET A 98 -11.96 17.17 1.65
N MET A 99 -11.46 18.40 1.71
CA MET A 99 -12.18 19.52 2.33
C MET A 99 -13.53 19.74 1.64
N PHE A 100 -13.55 19.72 0.30
CA PHE A 100 -14.80 19.83 -0.46
C PHE A 100 -15.77 18.68 -0.17
N LEU A 101 -15.29 17.42 -0.16
CA LEU A 101 -16.15 16.27 0.13
C LEU A 101 -16.70 16.32 1.57
N SER A 102 -15.86 16.66 2.55
CA SER A 102 -16.31 16.81 3.95
C SER A 102 -17.38 17.89 4.09
N LEU A 103 -17.24 19.05 3.43
CA LEU A 103 -18.28 20.10 3.43
C LEU A 103 -19.63 19.63 2.87
N VAL A 104 -19.62 18.79 1.83
CA VAL A 104 -20.84 18.31 1.17
C VAL A 104 -21.53 17.19 1.97
N PHE A 105 -20.76 16.28 2.55
CA PHE A 105 -21.31 15.07 3.18
C PHE A 105 -21.49 15.17 4.70
N GLU A 106 -20.63 15.93 5.40
CA GLU A 106 -20.55 15.89 6.87
C GLU A 106 -21.14 17.12 7.55
N ASN A 107 -21.49 18.19 6.80
CA ASN A 107 -21.99 19.46 7.34
C ASN A 107 -21.21 19.92 8.58
N PRO A 108 -19.91 20.24 8.43
CA PRO A 108 -19.01 20.40 9.58
C PRO A 108 -19.44 21.53 10.52
N ILE A 109 -20.11 22.57 10.01
CA ILE A 109 -20.55 23.72 10.81
C ILE A 109 -21.54 23.32 11.91
N ASP A 110 -22.44 22.37 11.63
CA ASP A 110 -23.41 21.90 12.61
C ASP A 110 -22.74 20.95 13.61
N GLN A 111 -21.85 20.09 13.13
CA GLN A 111 -21.06 19.21 14.00
C GLN A 111 -20.15 19.98 14.97
N PHE A 112 -19.49 21.07 14.51
CA PHE A 112 -18.64 21.91 15.37
C PHE A 112 -19.43 22.67 16.43
N ARG A 113 -20.72 22.94 16.21
CA ARG A 113 -21.59 23.64 17.17
C ARG A 113 -22.17 22.72 18.23
N GLU A 114 -22.39 21.45 17.89
CA GLU A 114 -22.95 20.45 18.81
C GLU A 114 -21.87 19.61 19.52
N SER A 115 -20.60 19.73 19.13
CA SER A 115 -19.53 18.90 19.66
C SER A 115 -18.95 19.42 20.99
N GLU A 116 -18.99 18.57 22.02
CA GLU A 116 -18.33 18.80 23.33
C GLU A 116 -16.79 18.96 23.25
N HIS A 117 -16.20 18.62 22.09
CA HIS A 117 -14.75 18.63 21.87
C HIS A 117 -14.17 20.04 21.68
N PHE A 118 -15.01 21.05 21.43
CA PHE A 118 -14.59 22.42 21.16
C PHE A 118 -15.14 23.45 22.17
N ASP A 119 -15.70 22.99 23.30
CA ASP A 119 -16.36 23.85 24.29
C ASP A 119 -15.39 24.61 25.21
N SER A 120 -14.17 24.10 25.40
CA SER A 120 -13.17 24.72 26.28
C SER A 120 -11.80 24.78 25.59
N ILE A 121 -11.01 25.81 25.91
CA ILE A 121 -9.65 26.01 25.39
C ILE A 121 -8.79 24.75 25.59
N PHE A 122 -8.97 24.05 26.71
CA PHE A 122 -8.23 22.81 26.98
C PHE A 122 -8.63 21.67 26.03
N HIS A 123 -9.93 21.47 25.78
CA HIS A 123 -10.44 20.44 24.85
C HIS A 123 -10.11 20.76 23.39
N VAL A 124 -10.12 22.06 23.03
CA VAL A 124 -9.66 22.52 21.72
C VAL A 124 -8.19 22.21 21.51
N LEU A 125 -7.35 22.47 22.52
CA LEU A 125 -5.91 22.20 22.44
C LEU A 125 -5.61 20.70 22.39
N GLU A 126 -6.32 19.89 23.17
CA GLU A 126 -6.23 18.43 23.14
C GLU A 126 -6.63 17.87 21.76
N SER A 127 -7.78 18.29 21.24
CA SER A 127 -8.28 17.86 19.93
C SER A 127 -7.33 18.27 18.81
N PHE A 128 -6.83 19.51 18.84
CA PHE A 128 -5.83 19.98 17.87
C PHE A 128 -4.51 19.22 18.00
N GLY A 129 -4.07 18.91 19.21
CA GLY A 129 -2.88 18.10 19.47
C GLY A 129 -3.00 16.69 18.89
N LEU A 130 -4.13 16.00 19.15
CA LEU A 130 -4.41 14.68 18.59
C LEU A 130 -4.48 14.70 17.06
N MET A 131 -5.14 15.70 16.48
CA MET A 131 -5.20 15.88 15.02
C MET A 131 -3.80 16.14 14.42
N ALA A 132 -2.99 16.98 15.06
CA ALA A 132 -1.64 17.30 14.59
C ALA A 132 -0.72 16.06 14.63
N ILE A 133 -0.78 15.27 15.71
CA ILE A 133 -0.02 14.02 15.85
C ILE A 133 -0.47 13.01 14.80
N GLY A 134 -1.78 12.81 14.64
CA GLY A 134 -2.33 11.91 13.61
C GLY A 134 -1.95 12.33 12.19
N GLY A 135 -2.03 13.63 11.90
CA GLY A 135 -1.62 14.21 10.61
C GLY A 135 -0.12 14.03 10.34
N PHE A 136 0.74 14.22 11.34
CA PHE A 136 2.16 13.97 11.21
C PHE A 136 2.48 12.50 10.93
N LEU A 137 1.84 11.57 11.65
CA LEU A 137 1.98 10.12 11.42
C LEU A 137 1.49 9.71 10.03
N ALA A 138 0.39 10.29 9.56
CA ALA A 138 -0.13 10.05 8.20
C ALA A 138 0.83 10.56 7.12
N LEU A 139 1.43 11.74 7.32
CA LEU A 139 2.45 12.29 6.43
C LEU A 139 3.70 11.41 6.41
N ALA A 140 4.18 10.95 7.57
CA ALA A 140 5.32 10.06 7.68
C ALA A 140 5.07 8.71 6.98
N MET A 141 3.87 8.13 7.16
CA MET A 141 3.45 6.91 6.47
C MET A 141 3.43 7.12 4.95
N THR A 142 2.81 8.21 4.48
CA THR A 142 2.72 8.51 3.03
C THR A 142 4.11 8.70 2.42
N LEU A 143 5.03 9.40 3.10
CA LEU A 143 6.41 9.54 2.65
C LEU A 143 7.14 8.19 2.57
N ALA A 144 6.97 7.32 3.57
CA ALA A 144 7.56 5.99 3.57
C ALA A 144 7.04 5.15 2.39
N GLU A 145 5.74 5.23 2.08
CA GLU A 145 5.12 4.54 0.95
C GLU A 145 5.68 5.05 -0.39
N LEU A 146 5.79 6.36 -0.58
CA LEU A 146 6.39 6.94 -1.79
C LEU A 146 7.87 6.56 -1.95
N TYR A 147 8.63 6.55 -0.85
CA TYR A 147 10.04 6.14 -0.87
C TYR A 147 10.20 4.65 -1.22
N LEU A 148 9.29 3.80 -0.72
CA LEU A 148 9.28 2.37 -1.05
C LEU A 148 8.95 2.15 -2.53
N ILE A 149 7.98 2.87 -3.09
CA ILE A 149 7.65 2.79 -4.53
C ILE A 149 8.86 3.22 -5.36
N LYS A 150 9.50 4.34 -5.01
CA LYS A 150 10.70 4.83 -5.70
C LYS A 150 11.78 3.75 -5.78
N SER A 151 12.04 3.09 -4.66
CA SER A 151 13.13 2.11 -4.54
C SER A 151 12.76 0.73 -5.09
N THR A 152 11.46 0.46 -5.28
CA THR A 152 10.97 -0.86 -5.69
C THR A 152 9.89 -0.74 -6.76
N ASN A 153 8.64 -1.08 -6.45
CA ASN A 153 7.48 -0.95 -7.31
C ASN A 153 6.20 -1.05 -6.47
N THR A 154 5.06 -0.72 -7.07
CA THR A 154 3.76 -0.74 -6.42
C THR A 154 3.31 -2.15 -6.02
N VAL A 155 3.76 -3.19 -6.71
CA VAL A 155 3.48 -4.58 -6.29
C VAL A 155 4.15 -4.90 -4.96
N THR A 156 5.40 -4.46 -4.78
CA THR A 156 6.13 -4.61 -3.51
C THR A 156 5.44 -3.82 -2.40
N LEU A 157 5.01 -2.59 -2.68
CA LEU A 157 4.22 -1.79 -1.74
C LEU A 157 2.97 -2.55 -1.29
N SER A 158 2.23 -3.17 -2.22
CA SER A 158 1.04 -3.95 -1.89
C SER A 158 1.35 -5.14 -0.96
N VAL A 159 2.48 -5.83 -1.16
CA VAL A 159 2.92 -6.92 -0.28
C VAL A 159 3.35 -6.41 1.09
N ALA A 160 4.05 -5.26 1.14
CA ALA A 160 4.38 -4.59 2.40
C ALA A 160 3.13 -4.15 3.16
N GLY A 161 2.09 -3.71 2.46
CA GLY A 161 0.77 -3.40 3.02
C GLY A 161 0.14 -4.62 3.70
N ILE A 162 0.07 -5.75 3.01
CA ILE A 162 -0.46 -7.02 3.60
C ILE A 162 0.37 -7.43 4.81
N SER A 163 1.70 -7.30 4.73
CA SER A 163 2.60 -7.62 5.85
C SER A 163 2.34 -6.73 7.08
N LYS A 164 2.13 -5.43 6.87
CA LYS A 164 1.76 -4.48 7.92
C LYS A 164 0.41 -4.83 8.55
N GLU A 165 -0.59 -5.20 7.75
CA GLU A 165 -1.90 -5.64 8.25
C GLU A 165 -1.79 -6.87 9.16
N ILE A 166 -0.97 -7.86 8.78
CA ILE A 166 -0.69 -9.05 9.60
C ILE A 166 -0.08 -8.68 10.95
N VAL A 167 0.86 -7.74 10.98
CA VAL A 167 1.47 -7.25 12.22
C VAL A 167 0.41 -6.57 13.10
N ILE A 168 -0.45 -5.75 12.53
CA ILE A 168 -1.54 -5.09 13.26
C ILE A 168 -2.48 -6.13 13.87
N ILE A 169 -2.93 -7.13 13.10
CA ILE A 169 -3.81 -8.19 13.60
C ILE A 169 -3.15 -8.95 14.76
N THR A 170 -1.88 -9.29 14.62
CA THR A 170 -1.14 -10.03 15.65
C THR A 170 -1.00 -9.21 16.94
N LEU A 171 -0.65 -7.92 16.82
CA LEU A 171 -0.58 -7.02 17.96
C LEU A 171 -1.94 -6.82 18.61
N SER A 172 -3.01 -6.67 17.83
CA SER A 172 -4.37 -6.56 18.36
C SER A 172 -4.75 -7.75 19.23
N VAL A 173 -4.44 -8.98 18.78
CA VAL A 173 -4.72 -10.20 19.55
C VAL A 173 -3.90 -10.26 20.85
N ILE A 174 -2.62 -9.88 20.80
CA ILE A 174 -1.75 -9.90 21.99
C ILE A 174 -2.19 -8.87 23.03
N PHE A 175 -2.54 -7.65 22.61
CA PHE A 175 -2.85 -6.55 23.51
C PHE A 175 -4.31 -6.53 23.98
N PHE A 176 -5.26 -6.80 23.08
CA PHE A 176 -6.70 -6.75 23.39
C PHE A 176 -7.28 -8.11 23.75
N GLY A 177 -6.53 -9.21 23.55
CA GLY A 177 -6.98 -10.55 23.91
C GLY A 177 -8.08 -11.09 23.00
N ASP A 178 -8.20 -10.57 21.77
CA ASP A 178 -9.24 -10.99 20.82
C ASP A 178 -9.13 -12.48 20.48
N VAL A 179 -10.27 -13.17 20.52
CA VAL A 179 -10.33 -14.60 20.21
C VAL A 179 -10.31 -14.82 18.70
N LEU A 180 -9.18 -15.31 18.19
CA LEU A 180 -9.07 -15.70 16.78
C LEU A 180 -9.83 -17.01 16.52
N THR A 181 -10.73 -16.98 15.54
CA THR A 181 -11.33 -18.23 15.04
C THR A 181 -10.26 -19.09 14.34
N PRO A 182 -10.40 -20.43 14.33
CA PRO A 182 -9.47 -21.30 13.61
C PRO A 182 -9.33 -20.95 12.11
N LYS A 183 -10.39 -20.43 11.49
CA LYS A 183 -10.38 -19.96 10.10
C LYS A 183 -9.53 -18.69 9.94
N ASN A 184 -9.64 -17.74 10.86
CA ASN A 184 -8.81 -16.54 10.84
C ASN A 184 -7.33 -16.87 11.01
N LEU A 185 -7.02 -17.82 11.89
CA LEU A 185 -5.64 -18.31 12.06
C LEU A 185 -5.10 -18.99 10.80
N LEU A 186 -5.93 -19.77 10.11
CA LEU A 186 -5.56 -20.40 8.84
C LEU A 186 -5.32 -19.35 7.74
N GLY A 187 -6.19 -18.35 7.61
CA GLY A 187 -6.01 -17.25 6.67
C GLY A 187 -4.72 -16.46 6.92
N LEU A 188 -4.38 -16.22 8.20
CA LEU A 188 -3.13 -15.58 8.60
C LEU A 188 -1.92 -16.41 8.13
N PHE A 189 -1.93 -17.71 8.39
CA PHE A 189 -0.87 -18.63 7.99
C PHE A 189 -0.66 -18.66 6.47
N VAL A 190 -1.75 -18.76 5.69
CA VAL A 190 -1.70 -18.74 4.22
C VAL A 190 -1.13 -17.41 3.71
N SER A 191 -1.52 -16.29 4.30
CA SER A 191 -1.02 -14.96 3.92
C SER A 191 0.49 -14.83 4.17
N ILE A 192 0.98 -15.32 5.32
CA ILE A 192 2.41 -15.34 5.67
C ILE A 192 3.20 -16.19 4.66
N LEU A 193 2.70 -17.39 4.31
CA LEU A 193 3.34 -18.23 3.30
C LEU A 193 3.43 -17.54 1.93
N GLY A 194 2.38 -16.83 1.53
CA GLY A 194 2.39 -16.04 0.29
C GLY A 194 3.45 -14.94 0.29
N ILE A 195 3.62 -14.23 1.42
CA ILE A 195 4.65 -13.19 1.57
C ILE A 195 6.06 -13.79 1.51
N ILE A 196 6.30 -14.90 2.21
CA ILE A 196 7.61 -15.59 2.18
C ILE A 196 7.94 -16.01 0.74
N TRP A 197 6.96 -16.57 0.03
CA TRP A 197 7.14 -16.99 -1.36
C TRP A 197 7.40 -15.81 -2.29
N TYR A 198 6.69 -14.68 -2.10
CA TYR A 198 6.94 -13.44 -2.84
C TYR A 198 8.38 -12.94 -2.63
N ASN A 199 8.84 -12.87 -1.38
CA ASN A 199 10.19 -12.42 -1.04
C ASN A 199 11.24 -13.33 -1.68
N TYR A 200 11.06 -14.65 -1.61
CA TYR A 200 11.95 -15.60 -2.28
C TYR A 200 11.99 -15.41 -3.80
N TYR A 201 10.82 -15.24 -4.42
CA TYR A 201 10.70 -14.97 -5.86
C TYR A 201 11.44 -13.69 -6.26
N LYS A 202 11.28 -12.61 -5.49
CA LYS A 202 11.94 -11.32 -5.74
C LYS A 202 13.46 -11.43 -5.60
N LEU A 203 13.95 -12.10 -4.56
CA LEU A 203 15.39 -12.35 -4.36
C LEU A 203 16.01 -13.17 -5.49
N THR A 204 15.31 -14.19 -5.97
CA THR A 204 15.79 -15.00 -7.09
C THR A 204 15.84 -14.19 -8.38
N LYS A 205 14.82 -13.35 -8.63
CA LYS A 205 14.79 -12.44 -9.79
C LYS A 205 15.97 -11.44 -9.72
N ALA A 206 16.25 -10.87 -8.55
CA ALA A 206 17.37 -9.95 -8.35
C ALA A 206 18.72 -10.63 -8.63
N LYS A 207 18.96 -11.82 -8.06
CA LYS A 207 20.19 -12.60 -8.30
C LYS A 207 20.37 -12.99 -9.78
N GLN A 208 19.29 -13.30 -10.49
CA GLN A 208 19.35 -13.61 -11.92
C GLN A 208 19.78 -12.40 -12.76
N VAL A 209 19.27 -11.21 -12.42
CA VAL A 209 19.66 -9.96 -13.10
C VAL A 209 21.13 -9.63 -12.81
N GLU A 210 21.55 -9.76 -11.55
CA GLU A 210 22.93 -9.56 -11.13
C GLU A 210 23.89 -10.51 -11.87
N ASN A 211 23.60 -11.82 -11.86
CA ASN A 211 24.43 -12.82 -12.55
C ASN A 211 24.50 -12.57 -14.07
N ALA A 212 23.40 -12.15 -14.69
CA ALA A 212 23.38 -11.80 -16.11
C ALA A 212 24.23 -10.54 -16.39
N GLN A 213 24.26 -9.58 -15.46
CA GLN A 213 25.09 -8.39 -15.58
C GLN A 213 26.58 -8.69 -15.40
N TYR A 214 26.96 -9.60 -14.49
CA TYR A 214 28.33 -10.09 -14.35
C TYR A 214 28.84 -10.82 -15.60
N GLN A 215 27.97 -11.57 -16.29
CA GLN A 215 28.31 -12.25 -17.55
C GLN A 215 28.50 -11.29 -18.74
N MET A 216 28.01 -10.05 -18.63
CA MET A 216 28.10 -9.02 -19.69
C MET A 216 29.32 -8.11 -19.53
N ILE A 217 30.11 -8.22 -18.46
CA ILE A 217 31.38 -7.48 -18.31
C ILE A 217 32.47 -8.23 -19.10
N PRO A 218 32.99 -7.69 -20.21
CA PRO A 218 34.03 -8.37 -20.97
C PRO A 218 35.31 -8.44 -20.14
N MET A 219 35.83 -9.66 -19.91
CA MET A 219 37.17 -9.93 -19.36
C MET A 219 38.28 -9.52 -20.34
N HIS A 220 38.33 -8.24 -20.73
CA HIS A 220 39.38 -7.72 -21.61
C HIS A 220 40.03 -6.53 -20.92
N THR A 221 41.05 -6.78 -20.08
CA THR A 221 42.26 -5.95 -19.88
C THR A 221 43.15 -6.63 -18.84
N SER A 222 44.00 -7.56 -19.28
CA SER A 222 45.28 -7.89 -18.62
C SER A 222 46.12 -8.80 -19.53
N SER A 223 46.47 -8.31 -20.71
CA SER A 223 47.53 -8.87 -21.54
C SER A 223 48.03 -7.71 -22.40
N LYS A 224 49.33 -7.46 -22.36
CA LYS A 224 50.09 -6.32 -22.94
C LYS A 224 50.43 -5.19 -21.95
N LEU A 225 51.26 -5.52 -20.97
CA LEU A 225 52.30 -4.63 -20.43
C LEU A 225 53.55 -5.49 -20.17
N GLU A 226 54.02 -6.18 -21.21
CA GLU A 226 55.40 -6.66 -21.32
C GLU A 226 55.76 -6.41 -22.78
N ASP A 227 56.54 -5.35 -23.00
CA ASP A 227 57.57 -5.15 -24.02
C ASP A 227 58.18 -3.75 -23.85
#